data_AF-A0A5S5BZZ1-F1
#
_entry.id   AF-A0A5S5BZZ1-F1
#
_cell.length_a   1.000
_cell.length_b   1.000
_cell.length_c   1.000
_cell.angle_alpha   90.00
_cell.angle_beta   90.00
_cell.angle_gamma   90.00
#
_symmetry.space_group_name_H-M   'P 1'
#
loop_
_entity.id
_entity.type
_entity.pdbx_description
1 polymer ?
#
loop_
_entity_poly.entity_id
_entity_poly.type
_entity_poly.pdbx_seq_one_letter_code
_entity_poly.pdbx_strand_id
1 'polypeptide(L)'
;MTCEYNAGLCFIRPAGWGGRVLIDDVEALARKLFAGASIEIETSLEDGLDVAVVRANGLAAWRSEAELMDWLDDKLPESWWIWLAGIKAAVIPKADYGPCRLKKRTPGEGRTPAERRAQI
;
A
#
# COMPACT_ATOMS: atom_id res chain seq x y z
N MET A 1 -9.58 8.65 8.43
CA MET A 1 -9.95 9.26 7.13
C MET A 1 -9.20 8.47 6.09
N THR A 2 -9.86 7.99 5.03
CA THR A 2 -9.19 7.21 3.99
C THR A 2 -8.51 8.15 3.00
N CYS A 3 -7.23 7.95 2.75
CA CYS A 3 -6.45 8.64 1.73
C CYS A 3 -6.17 7.70 0.57
N GLU A 4 -5.90 8.28 -0.59
CA GLU A 4 -5.24 7.58 -1.68
C GLU A 4 -3.74 7.84 -1.56
N TYR A 5 -2.92 6.83 -1.81
CA TYR A 5 -1.48 6.98 -1.78
C TYR A 5 -0.83 6.40 -3.02
N ASN A 6 0.28 7.03 -3.41
CA ASN A 6 1.22 6.55 -4.41
C ASN A 6 2.61 6.54 -3.77
N ALA A 7 3.24 5.38 -3.73
CA ALA A 7 4.56 5.19 -3.14
C ALA A 7 5.49 4.53 -4.18
N GLY A 8 6.63 5.16 -4.42
CA GLY A 8 7.73 4.68 -5.23
C GLY A 8 8.93 4.36 -4.34
N LEU A 9 9.45 3.15 -4.41
CA LEU A 9 10.69 2.74 -3.72
C LEU A 9 11.69 2.29 -4.77
N CYS A 10 12.90 2.83 -4.74
CA CYS A 10 13.99 2.42 -5.62
C CYS A 10 15.07 1.73 -4.81
N PHE A 11 15.33 0.47 -5.14
CA PHE A 11 16.37 -0.35 -4.55
C PHE A 11 17.49 -0.58 -5.55
N ILE A 12 18.73 -0.41 -5.11
CA ILE A 12 19.93 -0.67 -5.90
C ILE A 12 20.86 -1.55 -5.08
N ARG A 13 21.30 -2.67 -5.65
CA ARG A 13 22.31 -3.55 -5.04
C ARG A 13 23.30 -4.09 -6.08
N PRO A 14 24.49 -4.54 -5.67
CA PRO A 14 25.39 -5.24 -6.58
C PRO A 14 24.75 -6.50 -7.18
N ALA A 15 25.01 -6.73 -8.47
CA ALA A 15 24.47 -7.89 -9.17
C ALA A 15 24.93 -9.21 -8.53
N GLY A 16 24.00 -10.14 -8.33
CA GLY A 16 24.30 -11.46 -7.74
C GLY A 16 24.60 -11.44 -6.24
N TRP A 17 24.39 -10.31 -5.56
CA TRP A 17 24.48 -10.21 -4.11
C TRP A 17 23.58 -11.25 -3.42
N GLY A 18 24.18 -12.11 -2.60
CA GLY A 18 23.46 -13.16 -1.86
C GLY A 18 22.96 -14.33 -2.74
N GLY A 19 23.36 -14.42 -4.01
CA GLY A 19 23.01 -15.54 -4.90
C GLY A 19 21.54 -15.62 -5.30
N ARG A 20 20.76 -14.55 -5.09
CA ARG A 20 19.34 -14.44 -5.45
C ARG A 20 19.13 -13.30 -6.42
N VAL A 21 18.04 -13.36 -7.18
CA VAL A 21 17.61 -12.26 -8.06
C VAL A 21 16.87 -11.21 -7.22
N LEU A 22 17.15 -9.92 -7.45
CA LEU A 22 16.59 -8.83 -6.64
C LEU A 22 15.06 -8.80 -6.70
N ILE A 23 14.49 -9.18 -7.85
CA ILE A 23 13.06 -9.13 -8.10
C ILE A 23 12.25 -9.98 -7.12
N ASP A 24 12.68 -11.21 -6.80
CA ASP A 24 11.94 -12.11 -5.90
C ASP A 24 11.87 -11.56 -4.48
N ASP A 25 12.99 -11.03 -3.98
CA ASP A 25 13.07 -10.42 -2.65
C ASP A 25 12.19 -9.16 -2.59
N VAL A 26 12.24 -8.32 -3.64
CA VAL A 26 11.49 -7.07 -3.73
C VAL A 26 9.99 -7.33 -3.87
N GLU A 27 9.58 -8.32 -4.67
CA GLU A 27 8.18 -8.69 -4.81
C GLU A 27 7.58 -9.18 -3.50
N ALA A 28 8.30 -10.07 -2.80
CA ALA A 28 7.88 -10.58 -1.50
C ALA A 28 7.74 -9.45 -0.48
N LEU A 29 8.72 -8.52 -0.44
CA LEU A 29 8.67 -7.35 0.42
C LEU A 29 7.50 -6.43 0.06
N ALA A 30 7.34 -6.07 -1.22
CA ALA A 30 6.32 -5.14 -1.68
C ALA A 30 4.91 -5.66 -1.39
N ARG A 31 4.66 -6.95 -1.65
CA ARG A 31 3.36 -7.58 -1.33
C ARG A 31 3.08 -7.62 0.16
N LYS A 32 4.11 -7.78 1.00
CA LYS A 32 3.98 -7.75 2.46
C LYS A 32 3.70 -6.34 2.97
N LEU A 33 4.40 -5.34 2.46
CA LEU A 33 4.24 -3.94 2.86
C LEU A 33 2.89 -3.38 2.37
N PHE A 34 2.62 -3.47 1.09
CA PHE A 34 1.45 -2.85 0.45
C PHE A 34 0.35 -3.89 0.17
N ALA A 35 -0.01 -4.66 1.19
CA ALA A 35 -1.04 -5.68 1.06
C ALA A 35 -2.38 -5.09 0.59
N GLY A 36 -2.91 -5.58 -0.53
CA GLY A 36 -4.18 -5.12 -1.10
C GLY A 36 -4.07 -3.87 -1.99
N ALA A 37 -2.86 -3.35 -2.20
CA ALA A 37 -2.61 -2.29 -3.17
C ALA A 37 -2.24 -2.85 -4.55
N SER A 38 -2.36 -2.00 -5.57
CA SER A 38 -1.81 -2.29 -6.89
C SER A 38 -0.31 -2.03 -6.84
N ILE A 39 0.47 -3.05 -7.18
CA ILE A 39 1.94 -3.01 -7.13
C ILE A 39 2.45 -3.28 -8.55
N GLU A 40 3.30 -2.38 -9.03
CA GLU A 40 4.08 -2.52 -10.25
C GLU A 40 5.56 -2.56 -9.87
N ILE A 41 6.31 -3.52 -10.41
CA ILE A 41 7.73 -3.70 -10.12
C ILE A 41 8.47 -3.69 -11.45
N GLU A 42 9.45 -2.80 -11.56
CA GLU A 42 10.32 -2.67 -12.72
C GLU A 42 11.75 -3.02 -12.26
N THR A 43 12.42 -3.92 -12.97
CA THR A 43 13.80 -4.28 -12.66
C THR A 43 14.70 -4.04 -13.86
N SER A 44 15.93 -3.61 -13.59
CA SER A 44 16.95 -3.36 -14.62
C SER A 44 18.31 -3.73 -14.08
N LEU A 45 19.22 -4.15 -14.96
CA LEU A 45 20.61 -4.43 -14.64
C LEU A 45 21.46 -3.38 -15.36
N GLU A 46 22.06 -2.46 -14.60
CA GLU A 46 22.88 -1.37 -15.15
C GLU A 46 24.25 -1.37 -14.47
N ASP A 47 25.34 -1.38 -15.26
CA ASP A 47 26.72 -1.31 -14.76
C ASP A 47 27.07 -2.33 -13.65
N GLY A 48 26.46 -3.53 -13.70
CA GLY A 48 26.66 -4.57 -12.68
C GLY A 48 25.90 -4.32 -11.37
N LEU A 49 24.92 -3.42 -11.38
CA LEU A 49 23.98 -3.17 -10.30
C LEU A 49 22.59 -3.67 -10.69
N ASP A 50 21.98 -4.48 -9.82
CA ASP A 50 20.57 -4.79 -9.87
C ASP A 50 19.77 -3.59 -9.33
N VAL A 51 18.91 -3.03 -10.17
CA VAL A 51 17.99 -1.94 -9.84
C VAL A 51 16.57 -2.49 -9.82
N ALA A 52 15.81 -2.19 -8.78
CA ALA A 52 14.40 -2.53 -8.69
C ALA A 52 13.59 -1.33 -8.19
N VAL A 53 12.60 -0.93 -9.00
CA VAL A 53 11.68 0.16 -8.70
C VAL A 53 10.30 -0.44 -8.42
N VAL A 54 9.81 -0.25 -7.20
CA VAL A 54 8.46 -0.63 -6.78
C VAL A 54 7.58 0.60 -6.82
N ARG A 55 6.43 0.50 -7.50
CA ARG A 55 5.37 1.50 -7.46
C ARG A 55 4.12 0.87 -6.86
N ALA A 56 3.68 1.36 -5.71
CA ALA A 56 2.49 0.92 -5.02
C ALA A 56 1.42 2.02 -5.02
N ASN A 57 0.20 1.65 -5.37
CA ASN A 57 -0.96 2.53 -5.41
C ASN A 57 -2.12 1.91 -4.66
N GLY A 58 -2.66 2.60 -3.66
CA GLY A 58 -3.73 2.06 -2.85
C GLY A 58 -4.46 3.08 -2.00
N LEU A 59 -5.31 2.55 -1.12
CA LEU A 59 -6.01 3.32 -0.11
C LEU A 59 -5.43 2.99 1.26
N ALA A 60 -5.16 4.02 2.06
CA ALA A 60 -4.63 3.86 3.40
C ALA A 60 -5.30 4.84 4.37
N ALA A 61 -4.96 4.74 5.65
CA ALA A 61 -5.46 5.62 6.71
C ALA A 61 -4.49 6.77 7.05
N TRP A 62 -3.39 6.91 6.30
CA TRP A 62 -2.39 7.97 6.50
C TRP A 62 -2.98 9.35 6.23
N ARG A 63 -2.54 10.34 7.02
CA ARG A 63 -3.00 11.73 6.90
C ARG A 63 -1.99 12.60 6.16
N SER A 64 -0.74 12.15 6.04
CA SER A 64 0.36 12.88 5.42
C SER A 64 1.44 11.93 4.93
N GLU A 65 2.32 12.45 4.07
CA GLU A 65 3.52 11.73 3.62
C GLU A 65 4.45 11.38 4.79
N ALA A 66 4.51 12.23 5.83
CA ALA A 66 5.30 11.95 7.02
C ALA A 66 4.83 10.67 7.76
N GLU A 67 3.52 10.43 7.84
CA GLU A 67 3.00 9.19 8.44
C GLU A 67 3.30 7.95 7.58
N LEU A 68 3.33 8.09 6.24
CA LEU A 68 3.77 7.01 5.37
C LEU A 68 5.25 6.68 5.61
N MET A 69 6.08 7.71 5.77
CA MET A 69 7.52 7.54 6.01
C MET A 69 7.79 6.89 7.37
N ASP A 70 7.11 7.34 8.43
CA ASP A 70 7.20 6.73 9.78
C ASP A 70 6.75 5.26 9.76
N TRP A 71 5.65 4.98 9.05
CA TRP A 71 5.19 3.61 8.85
C TRP A 71 6.19 2.75 8.06
N LEU A 72 6.86 3.34 7.06
CA LEU A 72 7.90 2.64 6.30
C LEU A 72 9.12 2.35 7.18
N ASP A 73 9.51 3.26 8.07
CA ASP A 73 10.58 3.07 9.05
C ASP A 73 10.31 1.88 9.99
N ASP A 74 9.08 1.75 10.48
CA ASP A 74 8.65 0.63 11.33
C ASP A 74 8.57 -0.70 10.57
N LYS A 75 8.16 -0.68 9.30
CA LYS A 75 7.85 -1.91 8.54
C LYS A 75 8.97 -2.41 7.65
N LEU A 76 9.84 -1.53 7.18
CA LEU A 76 10.94 -1.87 6.30
C LEU A 76 12.11 -2.40 7.14
N PRO A 77 12.60 -3.64 6.89
CA PRO A 77 13.70 -4.17 7.68
C PRO A 77 14.99 -3.34 7.48
N GLU A 78 15.80 -3.20 8.54
CA GLU A 78 17.05 -2.41 8.53
C GLU A 78 17.98 -2.76 7.36
N SER A 79 18.09 -4.03 7.00
CA SER A 79 18.93 -4.48 5.87
C SER A 79 18.53 -3.86 4.53
N TRP A 80 17.26 -3.51 4.34
CA TRP A 80 16.75 -2.95 3.09
C TRP A 80 17.03 -1.47 2.94
N TRP A 81 17.22 -0.73 4.04
CA TRP A 81 17.59 0.67 4.01
C TRP A 81 18.95 0.90 3.36
N ILE A 82 19.86 -0.07 3.47
CA ILE A 82 21.19 -0.01 2.83
C ILE A 82 21.09 -0.01 1.31
N TRP A 83 20.07 -0.67 0.76
CA TRP A 83 19.85 -0.77 -0.68
C TRP A 83 18.89 0.29 -1.21
N LEU A 84 18.24 1.06 -0.33
CA LEU A 84 17.25 2.04 -0.73
C LEU A 84 17.94 3.28 -1.28
N ALA A 85 17.89 3.44 -2.59
CA ALA A 85 18.49 4.58 -3.29
C ALA A 85 17.55 5.80 -3.33
N GLY A 86 16.24 5.58 -3.20
CA GLY A 86 15.28 6.68 -3.19
C GLY A 86 13.87 6.25 -2.82
N ILE A 87 13.14 7.19 -2.23
CA ILE A 87 11.72 7.05 -1.91
C ILE A 87 10.98 8.24 -2.52
N LYS A 88 9.86 7.97 -3.17
CA LYS A 88 8.90 8.98 -3.59
C LYS A 88 7.55 8.65 -2.98
N ALA A 89 7.05 9.52 -2.12
CA ALA A 89 5.75 9.39 -1.51
C ALA A 89 4.80 10.46 -2.06
N ALA A 90 3.52 10.12 -2.15
CA ALA A 90 2.44 11.10 -2.31
C ALA A 90 1.21 10.56 -1.58
N VAL A 91 0.71 11.33 -0.62
CA VAL A 91 -0.51 11.01 0.13
C VAL A 91 -1.55 12.08 -0.19
N ILE A 92 -2.64 11.64 -0.82
CA ILE A 92 -3.73 12.52 -1.24
C ILE A 92 -4.90 12.27 -0.29
N PRO A 93 -5.10 13.13 0.73
CA PRO A 93 -6.24 13.00 1.62
C PRO A 93 -7.52 13.23 0.82
N LYS A 94 -8.45 12.27 0.86
CA LYS A 94 -9.80 12.48 0.32
C LYS A 94 -10.58 13.31 1.33
N ALA A 95 -10.34 14.62 1.36
CA ALA A 95 -11.20 15.58 2.02
C ALA A 95 -12.44 15.78 1.13
N ASP A 96 -13.58 15.24 1.55
CA ASP A 96 -14.91 15.61 1.06
C ASP A 96 -15.04 15.90 -0.45
N TYR A 97 -14.74 14.92 -1.31
CA TYR A 97 -15.43 14.89 -2.59
C TYR A 97 -16.90 14.52 -2.26
N GLY A 98 -17.80 15.52 -2.28
CA GLY A 98 -19.23 15.30 -2.04
C GLY A 98 -19.89 14.31 -3.02
N PRO A 99 -21.23 14.26 -3.10
CA PRO A 99 -22.15 13.56 -2.20
C PRO A 99 -22.00 12.01 -2.20
N CYS A 100 -20.84 11.44 -2.57
CA CYS A 100 -20.59 10.01 -2.50
C CYS A 100 -20.50 9.54 -1.03
N ARG A 101 -21.66 9.47 -0.37
CA ARG A 101 -21.85 8.80 0.91
C ARG A 101 -21.42 7.36 0.73
N LEU A 102 -20.22 7.02 1.22
CA LEU A 102 -19.96 5.70 1.74
C LEU A 102 -21.11 5.42 2.72
N LYS A 103 -22.05 4.54 2.33
CA LYS A 103 -23.12 4.10 3.20
C LYS A 103 -22.45 3.57 4.46
N LYS A 104 -22.52 4.34 5.56
CA LYS A 104 -22.25 3.80 6.88
C LYS A 104 -23.23 2.64 7.04
N ARG A 105 -22.72 1.40 7.03
CA ARG A 105 -23.52 0.26 7.49
C ARG A 105 -23.76 0.49 8.97
N THR A 106 -24.92 1.06 9.30
CA THR A 106 -25.43 1.06 10.67
C THR A 106 -25.71 -0.39 11.05
N PRO A 107 -25.10 -0.95 12.11
CA PRO A 107 -25.55 -2.22 12.65
C PRO A 107 -26.87 -1.94 13.38
N GLY A 108 -28.01 -2.19 12.73
CA GLY A 108 -29.30 -2.00 13.41
C GLY A 108 -30.57 -1.89 12.59
N GLU A 109 -30.58 -2.02 11.25
CA GLU A 109 -31.85 -1.95 10.50
C GLU A 109 -32.25 -3.33 9.96
N GLY A 110 -32.80 -4.14 10.87
CA GLY A 110 -33.48 -5.40 10.58
C GLY A 110 -34.91 -5.34 11.07
N ARG A 111 -35.83 -4.92 10.17
CA ARG A 111 -37.28 -5.22 10.07
C ARG A 111 -38.09 -5.33 11.38
N THR A 112 -39.03 -4.41 11.56
CA THR A 112 -40.21 -4.60 12.40
C THR A 112 -41.13 -5.70 11.83
N PRO A 113 -41.54 -6.71 12.62
CA PRO A 113 -42.51 -7.72 12.20
C PRO A 113 -43.93 -7.23 12.54
N ALA A 114 -44.46 -6.30 11.76
CA ALA A 114 -45.82 -5.80 11.91
C ALA A 114 -46.74 -6.18 10.73
N GLU A 115 -46.50 -7.32 10.06
CA GLU A 115 -47.46 -7.90 9.12
C GLU A 115 -47.31 -9.43 9.10
N ARG A 116 -47.91 -10.12 10.09
CA ARG A 116 -48.29 -11.53 9.96
C ARG A 116 -49.65 -11.78 10.61
N ARG A 117 -50.60 -12.15 9.75
CA ARG A 117 -51.81 -12.95 9.99
C ARG A 117 -52.99 -12.30 10.71
N ALA A 118 -53.90 -11.78 9.88
CA ALA A 118 -55.32 -12.08 10.03
C ALA A 118 -55.55 -13.54 9.62
N GLN A 119 -55.72 -14.42 10.60
CA GLN A 119 -56.41 -15.70 10.44
C GLN A 119 -56.89 -16.15 11.82
N ILE A 120 -58.13 -15.76 12.14
CA ILE A 120 -59.04 -16.48 13.04
C ILE A 120 -60.39 -16.48 12.31
#